data_AF-A0A7W1YU53-F1
#
_entry.id   AF-A0A7W1YU53-F1
#
_cell.length_a   1.000
_cell.length_b   1.000
_cell.length_c   1.000
_cell.angle_alpha   90.00
_cell.angle_beta   90.00
_cell.angle_gamma   90.00
#
_symmetry.space_group_name_H-M   'P 1'
#
loop_
_entity.id
_entity.type
_entity.pdbx_description
1 polymer ?
#
loop_
_entity_poly.entity_id
_entity_poly.type
_entity_poly.pdbx_seq_one_letter_code
_entity_poly.pdbx_strand_id
1 'polypeptide(L)'
;MAKLVALSAAIKAAGLAARTTTRDRTRSVRRRAHAIAAWLRRRNDDAKEEVKAITAEMVGIAEAAIADARHLALNARRCLRRAGDNASGKAAALVAELERTADLLEKVAAQTRTRLAGAVPDGSTRVVSLHDPDARPIAK
;
A
#
# COMPACT_ATOMS: atom_id res chain seq x y z
N MET A 1 5.13 -0.50 -0.66
CA MET A 1 5.40 0.84 -1.24
C MET A 1 6.11 0.78 -2.58
N ALA A 2 7.30 0.15 -2.68
CA ALA A 2 8.06 0.10 -3.94
C ALA A 2 7.25 -0.42 -5.15
N LYS A 3 6.43 -1.47 -4.95
CA LYS A 3 5.54 -2.00 -5.99
C LYS A 3 4.54 -0.96 -6.53
N LEU A 4 3.90 -0.16 -5.66
CA LEU A 4 2.99 0.91 -6.09
C LEU A 4 3.72 1.96 -6.94
N VAL A 5 4.95 2.31 -6.56
CA VAL A 5 5.77 3.27 -7.30
C VAL A 5 6.14 2.72 -8.68
N ALA A 6 6.58 1.47 -8.75
CA ALA A 6 6.93 0.82 -10.02
C ALA A 6 5.74 0.71 -10.97
N LEU A 7 4.57 0.27 -10.46
CA LEU A 7 3.34 0.21 -11.25
C LEU A 7 2.89 1.60 -11.71
N SER A 8 2.98 2.60 -10.84
CA SER A 8 2.64 3.99 -11.19
C SER A 8 3.53 4.51 -12.31
N ALA A 9 4.84 4.25 -12.25
CA ALA A 9 5.78 4.63 -13.30
C ALA A 9 5.49 3.89 -14.62
N ALA A 10 5.21 2.58 -14.56
CA ALA A 10 4.91 1.78 -15.75
C ALA A 10 3.61 2.24 -16.44
N ILE A 11 2.57 2.57 -15.68
CA ILE A 11 1.30 3.11 -16.22
C ILE A 11 1.55 4.44 -16.94
N LYS A 12 2.33 5.34 -16.33
CA LYS A 12 2.70 6.63 -16.93
C LYS A 12 3.55 6.46 -18.19
N ALA A 13 4.50 5.54 -18.18
CA ALA A 13 5.34 5.20 -19.33
C ALA A 13 4.52 4.61 -20.48
N ALA A 14 3.41 3.92 -20.18
CA ALA A 14 2.43 3.46 -21.17
C ALA A 14 1.53 4.59 -21.72
N GLY A 15 1.82 5.85 -21.39
CA GLY A 15 1.05 7.01 -21.84
C GLY A 15 -0.26 7.24 -21.08
N LEU A 16 -0.55 6.45 -20.06
CA LEU A 16 -1.79 6.58 -19.29
C LEU A 16 -1.60 7.55 -18.12
N ALA A 17 -2.54 8.49 -17.99
CA ALA A 17 -2.65 9.36 -16.82
C ALA A 17 -1.34 10.07 -16.42
N ALA A 18 -0.49 10.42 -17.40
CA ALA A 18 0.86 10.97 -17.19
C ALA A 18 0.88 12.22 -16.30
N ARG A 19 -0.17 13.04 -16.34
CA ARG A 19 -0.33 14.26 -15.53
C ARG A 19 -0.81 14.00 -14.09
N THR A 20 -1.13 12.76 -13.73
CA THR A 20 -1.58 12.45 -12.37
C THR A 20 -0.39 12.44 -11.42
N THR A 21 -0.42 13.28 -10.40
CA THR A 21 0.63 13.34 -9.39
C THR A 21 0.66 12.06 -8.56
N THR A 22 1.86 11.53 -8.35
CA THR A 22 2.12 10.39 -7.44
C THR A 22 3.41 10.67 -6.70
N ARG A 23 3.44 10.53 -5.38
CA ARG A 23 4.66 10.77 -4.60
C ARG A 23 5.32 9.47 -4.16
N ASP A 24 6.60 9.32 -4.45
CA ASP A 24 7.41 8.22 -3.90
C ASP A 24 7.64 8.46 -2.40
N ARG A 25 6.99 7.62 -1.60
CA ARG A 25 7.09 7.62 -0.13
C ARG A 25 8.00 6.51 0.41
N THR A 26 8.70 5.77 -0.45
CA THR A 26 9.51 4.61 -0.06
C THR A 26 10.63 4.99 0.91
N ARG A 27 11.31 6.11 0.69
CA ARG A 27 12.34 6.62 1.63
C ARG A 27 11.76 7.01 2.99
N SER A 28 10.57 7.64 2.99
CA SER A 28 9.89 8.07 4.22
C SER A 28 9.49 6.87 5.09
N VAL A 29 8.97 5.81 4.47
CA VAL A 29 8.63 4.55 5.15
C VAL A 29 9.90 3.83 5.61
N ARG A 30 10.94 3.75 4.78
CA ARG A 30 12.20 3.10 5.16
C ARG A 30 12.85 3.76 6.37
N ARG A 31 12.87 5.09 6.44
CA ARG A 31 13.39 5.83 7.59
C ARG A 31 12.65 5.46 8.88
N ARG A 32 11.32 5.38 8.83
CA ARG A 32 10.47 4.98 9.98
C ARG A 32 10.68 3.53 10.39
N ALA A 33 10.81 2.61 9.44
CA ALA A 33 11.15 1.23 9.72
C ALA A 33 12.50 1.10 10.45
N HIS A 34 13.51 1.88 10.06
CA HIS A 34 14.78 1.94 10.79
C HIS A 34 14.63 2.54 12.20
N ALA A 35 13.76 3.56 12.38
CA ALA A 35 13.48 4.14 13.68
C ALA A 35 12.81 3.12 14.64
N ILE A 36 11.85 2.32 14.16
CA ILE A 36 11.26 1.21 14.92
C ILE A 36 12.36 0.26 15.42
N ALA A 37 13.26 -0.17 14.53
CA ALA A 37 14.35 -1.06 14.90
C ALA A 37 15.33 -0.42 15.91
N ALA A 38 15.54 0.90 15.85
CA ALA A 38 16.36 1.61 16.84
C ALA A 38 15.69 1.64 18.22
N TRP A 39 14.39 1.93 18.28
CA TRP A 39 13.63 1.96 19.53
C TRP A 39 13.51 0.59 20.20
N LEU A 40 13.24 -0.47 19.43
CA LEU A 40 13.16 -1.83 19.97
C LEU A 40 14.47 -2.30 20.64
N ARG A 41 15.64 -1.72 20.30
CA ARG A 41 16.91 -2.03 20.97
C ARG A 41 17.00 -1.50 22.40
N ARG A 42 16.20 -0.50 22.77
CA ARG A 42 16.22 0.13 24.11
C ARG A 42 15.56 -0.73 25.19
N ARG A 43 14.74 -1.72 24.80
CA ARG A 43 14.13 -2.75 25.67
C ARG A 43 13.47 -2.20 26.95
N ASN A 44 12.79 -1.06 26.85
CA ASN A 44 12.00 -0.46 27.93
C ASN A 44 10.53 -0.26 27.50
N ASP A 45 9.66 0.09 28.44
CA ASP A 45 8.23 0.25 28.13
C ASP A 45 7.94 1.48 27.25
N ASP A 46 8.70 2.57 27.40
CA ASP A 46 8.61 3.74 26.51
C ASP A 46 8.86 3.37 25.03
N ALA A 47 9.72 2.38 24.77
CA ALA A 47 9.98 1.93 23.41
C ALA A 47 8.75 1.32 22.74
N LYS A 48 7.82 0.71 23.49
CA LYS A 48 6.60 0.12 22.92
C LYS A 48 5.65 1.21 22.41
N GLU A 49 5.45 2.26 23.21
CA GLU A 49 4.58 3.38 22.82
C GLU A 49 5.14 4.13 21.61
N GLU A 50 6.45 4.34 21.58
CA GLU A 50 7.08 5.00 20.45
C GLU A 50 7.02 4.16 19.16
N VAL A 51 7.17 2.83 19.27
CA VAL A 51 6.97 1.93 18.13
C VAL A 51 5.53 1.99 17.61
N LYS A 52 4.53 2.06 18.50
CA LYS A 52 3.13 2.27 18.10
C LYS A 52 2.94 3.61 17.38
N ALA A 53 3.52 4.69 17.90
CA ALA A 53 3.46 6.02 17.29
C ALA A 53 4.06 6.02 15.86
N ILE A 54 5.27 5.48 15.70
CA ILE A 54 5.92 5.39 14.38
C ILE A 54 5.11 4.49 13.42
N THR A 55 4.52 3.40 13.95
CA THR A 55 3.65 2.53 13.16
C THR A 55 2.41 3.27 12.67
N ALA A 56 1.78 4.09 13.53
CA ALA A 56 0.64 4.93 13.14
C ALA A 56 1.01 5.93 12.04
N GLU A 57 2.19 6.56 12.12
CA GLU A 57 2.68 7.44 11.05
C GLU A 57 2.90 6.69 9.74
N MET A 58 3.48 5.48 9.80
CA MET A 58 3.67 4.64 8.61
C MET A 58 2.35 4.28 7.95
N VAL A 59 1.30 4.01 8.74
CA VAL A 59 -0.06 3.78 8.23
C VAL A 59 -0.60 5.02 7.52
N GLY A 60 -0.48 6.21 8.11
CA GLY A 60 -0.91 7.45 7.45
C GLY A 60 -0.20 7.71 6.11
N ILE A 61 1.09 7.38 6.03
CA ILE A 61 1.87 7.46 4.78
C ILE A 61 1.38 6.44 3.74
N ALA A 62 1.00 5.24 4.18
CA ALA A 62 0.43 4.21 3.32
C ALA A 62 -0.95 4.63 2.78
N GLU A 63 -1.84 5.13 3.63
CA GLU A 63 -3.16 5.67 3.26
C GLU A 63 -3.04 6.76 2.19
N ALA A 64 -2.11 7.71 2.36
CA ALA A 64 -1.85 8.73 1.36
C ALA A 64 -1.33 8.17 0.03
N ALA A 65 -0.52 7.11 0.04
CA ALA A 65 -0.06 6.46 -1.18
C ALA A 65 -1.16 5.64 -1.88
N ILE A 66 -2.06 5.02 -1.11
CA ILE A 66 -3.23 4.32 -1.61
C ILE A 66 -4.16 5.32 -2.33
N ALA A 67 -4.39 6.49 -1.73
CA ALA A 67 -5.20 7.54 -2.35
C ALA A 67 -4.60 8.01 -3.69
N ASP A 68 -3.29 8.30 -3.74
CA ASP A 68 -2.60 8.65 -4.99
C ASP A 68 -2.73 7.54 -6.05
N ALA A 69 -2.55 6.27 -5.66
CA ALA A 69 -2.64 5.12 -6.54
C ALA A 69 -4.07 4.94 -7.12
N ARG A 70 -5.10 5.12 -6.28
CA ARG A 70 -6.51 5.06 -6.72
C ARG A 70 -6.84 6.18 -7.70
N HIS A 71 -6.36 7.39 -7.43
CA HIS A 71 -6.57 8.51 -8.35
C HIS A 71 -5.86 8.27 -9.70
N LEU A 72 -4.64 7.71 -9.69
CA LEU A 72 -3.96 7.30 -10.91
C LEU A 72 -4.72 6.22 -11.68
N ALA A 73 -5.18 5.15 -10.99
CA ALA A 73 -5.93 4.07 -11.60
C ALA A 73 -7.23 4.57 -12.26
N LEU A 74 -7.95 5.47 -11.58
CA LEU A 74 -9.19 6.05 -12.08
C LEU A 74 -8.97 6.86 -13.37
N ASN A 75 -7.90 7.67 -13.43
CA ASN A 75 -7.54 8.41 -14.64
C ASN A 75 -6.99 7.49 -15.74
N ALA A 76 -6.24 6.45 -15.39
CA ALA A 76 -5.74 5.47 -16.35
C ALA A 76 -6.88 4.67 -17.00
N ARG A 77 -7.89 4.27 -16.22
CA ARG A 77 -9.13 3.66 -16.74
C ARG A 77 -9.87 4.59 -17.70
N ARG A 78 -9.91 5.90 -17.44
CA ARG A 78 -10.50 6.88 -18.38
C ARG A 78 -9.71 6.92 -19.70
N CYS A 79 -8.38 6.90 -19.64
CA CYS A 79 -7.54 6.82 -20.85
C CYS A 79 -7.79 5.52 -21.63
N LEU A 80 -7.83 4.36 -20.95
CA LEU A 80 -8.13 3.07 -21.58
C LEU A 80 -9.49 3.05 -22.26
N ARG A 81 -10.54 3.56 -21.60
CA ARG A 81 -11.88 3.66 -22.20
C ARG A 81 -11.92 4.54 -23.44
N ARG A 82 -11.17 5.65 -23.46
CA ARG A 82 -11.08 6.52 -24.65
C ARG A 82 -10.34 5.86 -25.80
N ALA A 83 -9.39 4.97 -25.52
CA ALA A 83 -8.68 4.23 -26.55
C ALA A 83 -9.55 3.14 -27.19
N GLY A 84 -10.59 2.66 -26.52
CA GLY A 84 -11.52 1.66 -27.06
C GLY A 84 -10.78 0.38 -27.47
N ASP A 85 -11.03 -0.10 -28.68
CA ASP A 85 -10.40 -1.31 -29.23
C ASP A 85 -8.88 -1.17 -29.43
N ASN A 86 -8.36 0.06 -29.46
CA ASN A 86 -6.92 0.33 -29.52
C ASN A 86 -6.25 0.27 -28.12
N ALA A 87 -7.01 -0.01 -27.05
CA ALA A 87 -6.46 -0.09 -25.72
C ALA A 87 -5.49 -1.29 -25.58
N SER A 88 -4.26 -1.01 -25.14
CA SER A 88 -3.29 -2.08 -24.86
C SER A 88 -3.75 -2.94 -23.69
N GLY A 89 -3.91 -4.25 -23.93
CA GLY A 89 -4.21 -5.23 -22.88
C GLY A 89 -3.15 -5.26 -21.77
N LYS A 90 -1.87 -5.06 -22.13
CA LYS A 90 -0.77 -4.93 -21.15
C LYS A 90 -0.98 -3.71 -20.23
N ALA A 91 -1.39 -2.58 -20.80
CA ALA A 91 -1.64 -1.37 -20.02
C ALA A 91 -2.88 -1.53 -19.11
N ALA A 92 -3.92 -2.23 -19.58
CA ALA A 92 -5.06 -2.61 -18.74
C ALA A 92 -4.66 -3.52 -17.57
N ALA A 93 -3.77 -4.49 -17.82
CA ALA A 93 -3.26 -5.39 -16.78
C ALA A 93 -2.47 -4.63 -15.68
N LEU A 94 -1.64 -3.65 -16.08
CA LEU A 94 -0.91 -2.80 -15.14
C LEU A 94 -1.85 -2.00 -14.23
N VAL A 95 -2.92 -1.42 -14.79
CA VAL A 95 -3.92 -0.68 -14.01
C VAL A 95 -4.63 -1.60 -13.03
N ALA A 96 -5.06 -2.79 -13.48
CA ALA A 96 -5.71 -3.76 -12.60
C ALA A 96 -4.77 -4.26 -11.48
N GLU A 97 -3.47 -4.41 -11.77
CA GLU A 97 -2.49 -4.77 -10.74
C GLU A 97 -2.25 -3.65 -9.72
N LEU A 98 -2.25 -2.38 -10.16
CA LEU A 98 -2.16 -1.23 -9.27
C LEU A 98 -3.33 -1.22 -8.28
N GLU A 99 -4.56 -1.45 -8.77
CA GLU A 99 -5.77 -1.50 -7.94
C GLU A 99 -5.72 -2.63 -6.93
N ARG A 100 -5.44 -3.87 -7.38
CA ARG A 100 -5.28 -5.02 -6.46
C ARG A 100 -4.24 -4.76 -5.38
N THR A 101 -3.11 -4.14 -5.76
CA THR A 101 -2.05 -3.80 -4.81
C THR A 101 -2.51 -2.72 -3.82
N ALA A 102 -3.27 -1.72 -4.28
CA ALA A 102 -3.81 -0.68 -3.41
C ALA A 102 -4.84 -1.24 -2.42
N ASP A 103 -5.73 -2.13 -2.86
CA ASP A 103 -6.74 -2.76 -2.00
C ASP A 103 -6.10 -3.66 -0.94
N LEU A 104 -5.05 -4.41 -1.31
CA LEU A 104 -4.31 -5.22 -0.35
C LEU A 104 -3.61 -4.35 0.71
N LEU A 105 -3.01 -3.22 0.29
CA LEU A 105 -2.39 -2.29 1.22
C LEU A 105 -3.41 -1.60 2.13
N GLU A 106 -4.62 -1.30 1.64
CA GLU A 106 -5.71 -0.75 2.45
C GLU A 106 -6.15 -1.74 3.53
N LYS A 107 -6.31 -3.02 3.20
CA LYS A 107 -6.62 -4.07 4.18
C LYS A 107 -5.56 -4.14 5.27
N VAL A 108 -4.28 -4.11 4.90
CA VAL A 108 -3.16 -4.12 5.87
C VAL A 108 -3.16 -2.86 6.74
N ALA A 109 -3.42 -1.68 6.15
CA ALA A 109 -3.54 -0.43 6.90
C ALA A 109 -4.68 -0.50 7.93
N ALA A 110 -5.88 -0.96 7.52
CA ALA A 110 -7.03 -1.14 8.40
C ALA A 110 -6.77 -2.14 9.53
N GLN A 111 -6.11 -3.27 9.22
CA GLN A 111 -5.68 -4.25 10.23
C GLN A 111 -4.70 -3.64 11.23
N THR A 112 -3.77 -2.81 10.74
CA THR A 112 -2.81 -2.11 11.60
C THR A 112 -3.51 -1.11 12.51
N ARG A 113 -4.47 -0.33 12.00
CA ARG A 113 -5.30 0.57 12.81
C ARG A 113 -6.06 -0.18 13.92
N THR A 114 -6.67 -1.31 13.58
CA THR A 114 -7.38 -2.19 14.52
C THR A 114 -6.46 -2.64 15.66
N ARG A 115 -5.24 -3.07 15.32
CA ARG A 115 -4.21 -3.47 16.30
C ARG A 115 -3.73 -2.32 17.18
N LEU A 116 -3.53 -1.14 16.61
CA LEU A 116 -3.15 0.06 17.37
C LEU A 116 -4.24 0.48 18.35
N ALA A 117 -5.51 0.23 18.04
CA ALA A 117 -6.65 0.43 18.94
C ALA A 117 -6.79 -0.66 20.02
N GLY A 118 -5.88 -1.65 20.07
CA GLY A 118 -5.92 -2.75 21.03
C GLY A 118 -6.84 -3.91 20.64
N ALA A 119 -7.51 -3.85 19.48
CA ALA A 119 -8.37 -4.90 18.98
C ALA A 119 -7.60 -5.89 18.07
N VAL A 120 -8.15 -7.10 17.91
CA VAL A 120 -7.60 -8.13 17.04
C VAL A 120 -8.45 -8.20 15.77
N PRO A 121 -7.89 -8.00 14.56
CA PRO A 121 -8.63 -8.19 13.32
C PRO A 121 -9.12 -9.63 13.20
N ASP A 122 -10.32 -9.83 12.66
CA ASP A 122 -10.86 -11.15 12.39
C ASP A 122 -9.84 -11.99 11.58
N GLY A 123 -9.60 -13.22 12.04
CA GLY A 123 -8.67 -14.14 11.40
C GLY A 123 -9.12 -14.55 9.98
N SER A 124 -10.43 -14.58 9.72
CA SER A 124 -10.98 -14.99 8.43
C SER A 124 -10.69 -14.00 7.29
N THR A 125 -10.46 -12.73 7.64
CA THR A 125 -10.20 -11.61 6.72
C THR A 125 -8.78 -11.06 6.83
N ARG A 126 -7.93 -11.69 7.67
CA ARG A 126 -6.58 -11.19 7.93
C ARG A 126 -5.68 -11.40 6.71
N VAL A 127 -4.97 -10.35 6.31
CA VAL A 127 -3.92 -10.46 5.31
C VAL A 127 -2.65 -10.90 6.03
N VAL A 128 -2.17 -12.11 5.72
CA VAL A 128 -0.96 -12.66 6.35
C VAL A 128 0.22 -12.77 5.39
N SER A 129 -0.02 -12.69 4.08
CA SER A 129 1.01 -12.65 3.05
C SER A 129 0.66 -11.63 1.98
N LEU A 130 1.66 -10.88 1.53
CA LEU A 130 1.54 -9.97 0.38
C LEU A 130 1.74 -10.69 -0.95
N HIS A 131 2.35 -11.88 -0.93
CA HIS A 131 2.63 -12.69 -2.11
C HIS A 131 1.52 -13.72 -2.38
N ASP A 132 0.85 -14.16 -1.32
CA ASP A 132 -0.28 -15.07 -1.35
C ASP A 132 -1.42 -14.46 -0.51
N PRO A 133 -2.24 -13.57 -1.08
CA PRO A 133 -3.30 -12.88 -0.36
C PRO A 133 -4.40 -13.81 0.20
N ASP A 134 -4.50 -15.04 -0.32
CA ASP A 134 -5.50 -16.04 0.09
C ASP A 134 -4.99 -16.93 1.23
N ALA A 135 -3.71 -16.79 1.60
CA ALA A 135 -3.15 -17.44 2.78
C ALA A 135 -3.96 -17.07 4.03
N ARG A 136 -4.24 -18.09 4.85
CA ARG A 136 -5.00 -17.92 6.10
C ARG A 136 -4.08 -18.04 7.32
N PRO A 137 -4.37 -17.33 8.43
CA PRO A 137 -3.65 -17.52 9.68
C PRO A 137 -3.66 -18.99 10.11
N ILE A 138 -2.53 -19.48 10.62
CA ILE A 138 -2.45 -20.81 11.23
C ILE A 138 -3.36 -20.79 12.47
N ALA A 139 -4.35 -21.68 12.50
CA ALA A 139 -5.16 -21.92 13.69
C ALA A 139 -4.23 -22.50 14.78
N LYS A 140 -4.21 -21.84 15.94
CA LYS A 140 -3.55 -22.34 17.14
C LYS A 140 -4.59 -22.83 18.11
#